data_AF-A0A067QIP3-F1
#
_entry.id   AF-A0A067QIP3-F1
#
_cell.length_a   1.000
_cell.length_b   1.000
_cell.length_c   1.000
_cell.angle_alpha   90.00
_cell.angle_beta   90.00
_cell.angle_gamma   90.00
#
_symmetry.space_group_name_H-M   'P 1'
#
loop_
_entity.id
_entity.type
_entity.pdbx_description
1 polymer ?
#
loop_
_entity_poly.entity_id
_entity_poly.type
_entity_poly.pdbx_seq_one_letter_code
_entity_poly.pdbx_strand_id
1 'polypeptide(L)'
;MGTVQEQEHSADDDIQYHDMEHDSELDISHNPSPVDQGNNPSDSVDRGHASKSSGKRQKGNLKGMKQRNTNKEGYLHLIFIIIVLIGTFGKTDKMTYWCKKLLDDLFVETNFQVGVEERNFKNISHISHFWKFAETVMIDSLYGNLQDDTHQTVGYMLEDYKLIGAPRLRQVKVRNDSCIINEAFKRLFSECYDVYSSANEDKGQFGPGIGTAWTYSTEEELHGSSYWGRFSTYGGGGYYEDLSLDRIETIEKLLTLKINQWVTRGTRAIFLDFIVYNANIDAILTLT
;
A
#
# COMPACT_ATOMS: atom_id res chain seq x y z
N MET A 1 -8.50 -49.93 -30.19
CA MET A 1 -7.12 -50.12 -30.68
C MET A 1 -6.71 -48.81 -31.35
N GLY A 2 -5.78 -48.00 -30.85
CA GLY A 2 -4.89 -48.14 -29.72
C GLY A 2 -4.61 -46.79 -29.05
N THR A 3 -4.26 -46.92 -27.78
CA THR A 3 -3.69 -45.94 -26.86
C THR A 3 -2.27 -45.53 -27.27
N VAL A 4 -1.91 -44.25 -27.10
CA VAL A 4 -0.52 -43.85 -26.84
C VAL A 4 -0.53 -42.77 -25.76
N GLN A 5 0.32 -43.02 -24.76
CA GLN A 5 0.58 -42.30 -23.52
C GLN A 5 1.59 -41.15 -23.73
N GLU A 6 1.37 -40.06 -22.98
CA GLU A 6 2.31 -39.38 -22.07
C GLU A 6 3.65 -38.81 -22.61
N GLN A 7 3.84 -37.50 -22.41
CA GLN A 7 5.13 -36.96 -21.98
C GLN A 7 4.93 -35.62 -21.25
N GLU A 8 5.07 -35.67 -19.92
CA GLU A 8 5.35 -34.51 -19.06
C GLU A 8 6.77 -34.01 -19.36
N HIS A 9 6.95 -32.69 -19.42
CA HIS A 9 8.27 -32.07 -19.33
C HIS A 9 8.23 -30.97 -18.27
N SER A 10 8.94 -31.26 -17.17
CA SER A 10 9.38 -30.32 -16.16
C SER A 10 10.44 -29.39 -16.76
N ALA A 11 10.27 -28.09 -16.56
CA ALA A 11 11.32 -27.10 -16.73
C ALA A 11 11.36 -26.26 -15.45
N ASP A 12 12.37 -26.56 -14.63
CA ASP A 12 12.97 -25.62 -13.69
C ASP A 12 13.45 -24.39 -14.48
N ASP A 13 13.11 -23.20 -14.02
CA ASP A 13 13.86 -21.98 -14.34
C ASP A 13 13.96 -21.12 -13.08
N ASP A 14 15.17 -21.10 -12.54
CA ASP A 14 15.67 -20.22 -11.49
C ASP A 14 15.57 -18.75 -11.92
N ILE A 15 14.81 -17.94 -11.18
CA ILE A 15 14.85 -16.48 -11.32
C ILE A 15 15.62 -15.90 -10.13
N GLN A 16 16.84 -15.43 -10.43
CA GLN A 16 17.68 -14.66 -9.51
C GLN A 16 17.00 -13.36 -9.09
N TYR A 17 16.80 -13.18 -7.79
CA TYR A 17 16.51 -11.89 -7.18
C TYR A 17 17.81 -11.07 -7.13
N HIS A 18 17.84 -9.93 -7.81
CA HIS A 18 18.83 -8.89 -7.58
C HIS A 18 18.31 -7.98 -6.47
N ASP A 19 18.88 -8.12 -5.28
CA ASP A 19 18.74 -7.17 -4.18
C ASP A 19 19.38 -5.83 -4.57
N MET A 20 18.62 -4.75 -4.39
CA MET A 20 19.11 -3.38 -4.51
C MET A 20 18.85 -2.68 -3.17
N GLU A 21 19.70 -2.98 -2.19
CA GLU A 21 19.80 -2.21 -0.95
C GLU A 21 20.47 -0.87 -1.26
N HIS A 22 19.76 0.22 -0.99
CA HIS A 22 20.31 1.57 -1.05
C HIS A 22 20.49 2.07 0.38
N ASP A 23 21.61 1.72 0.99
CA ASP A 23 22.06 2.31 2.25
C ASP A 23 22.60 3.72 2.00
N SER A 24 22.05 4.69 2.72
CA SER A 24 22.59 6.04 2.83
C SER A 24 23.35 6.16 4.15
N GLU A 25 24.64 5.83 4.13
CA GLU A 25 25.57 6.17 5.23
C GLU A 25 26.12 7.59 5.03
N LEU A 26 26.06 8.37 6.12
CA LEU A 26 26.60 9.72 6.24
C LEU A 26 28.02 9.62 6.82
N ASP A 27 29.00 9.87 5.96
CA ASP A 27 30.43 9.95 6.28
C ASP A 27 30.75 11.24 7.06
N ILE A 28 31.41 11.12 8.22
CA ILE A 28 32.18 12.22 8.82
C ILE A 28 33.60 11.74 9.11
N SER A 29 34.50 12.20 8.25
CA SER A 29 35.96 12.16 8.29
C SER A 29 36.58 12.46 9.66
N HIS A 30 37.74 11.86 9.96
CA HIS A 30 38.91 12.59 10.48
C HIS A 30 40.24 11.89 10.13
N ASN A 31 41.17 12.69 9.61
CA ASN A 31 42.47 12.35 9.03
C ASN A 31 43.55 12.02 10.10
N PRO A 32 44.65 11.31 9.76
CA PRO A 32 45.66 10.85 10.72
C PRO A 32 46.96 11.68 10.77
N SER A 33 47.79 11.36 11.79
CA SER A 33 49.26 11.52 11.91
C SER A 33 49.80 12.89 12.43
N PRO A 34 50.99 12.98 13.08
CA PRO A 34 52.20 12.16 12.84
C PRO A 34 53.07 11.73 14.05
N VAL A 35 54.06 10.91 13.67
CA VAL A 35 55.24 10.39 14.39
C VAL A 35 56.18 11.51 14.81
N ASP A 36 56.83 11.37 15.98
CA ASP A 36 58.08 12.08 16.26
C ASP A 36 59.13 11.17 16.92
N GLN A 37 60.36 11.32 16.42
CA GLN A 37 61.58 10.59 16.79
C GLN A 37 62.34 11.32 17.91
N GLY A 38 63.10 10.61 18.74
CA GLY A 38 64.27 11.22 19.41
C GLY A 38 64.65 10.73 20.80
N ASN A 39 65.61 9.80 20.83
CA ASN A 39 66.82 9.76 21.68
C ASN A 39 66.77 9.88 23.22
N ASN A 40 67.26 8.79 23.85
CA ASN A 40 67.87 8.70 25.19
C ASN A 40 69.17 9.53 25.30
N PRO A 41 69.65 9.99 26.48
CA PRO A 41 70.21 9.07 27.50
C PRO A 41 70.23 9.47 29.01
N SER A 42 70.62 8.45 29.79
CA SER A 42 71.40 8.43 31.05
C SER A 42 70.79 8.76 32.43
N ASP A 43 70.67 7.68 33.21
CA ASP A 43 71.16 7.42 34.57
C ASP A 43 70.53 7.99 35.86
N SER A 44 70.42 7.02 36.78
CA SER A 44 70.49 7.06 38.25
C SER A 44 69.23 7.32 39.09
N VAL A 45 68.74 6.20 39.63
CA VAL A 45 68.29 5.93 41.01
C VAL A 45 67.67 7.11 41.80
N ASP A 46 66.36 7.02 42.08
CA ASP A 46 65.92 7.03 43.49
C ASP A 46 64.56 6.35 43.71
N ARG A 47 64.44 5.67 44.85
CA ARG A 47 63.24 4.96 45.30
C ARG A 47 62.20 5.96 45.83
N GLY A 48 61.09 6.10 45.12
CA GLY A 48 59.87 6.72 45.62
C GLY A 48 58.66 5.79 45.46
N HIS A 49 58.15 5.24 46.56
CA HIS A 49 56.90 4.49 46.59
C HIS A 49 55.70 5.39 46.25
N ALA A 50 55.32 5.46 44.98
CA ALA A 50 54.06 6.05 44.54
C ALA A 50 52.89 5.04 44.68
N SER A 51 52.24 5.09 45.84
CA SER A 51 50.84 4.76 46.14
C SER A 51 50.07 3.78 45.21
N LYS A 52 50.09 2.47 45.56
CA LYS A 52 49.05 1.49 45.13
C LYS A 52 47.64 1.82 45.65
N SER A 53 47.49 2.80 46.56
CA SER A 53 46.20 3.16 47.16
C SER A 53 45.37 4.12 46.30
N SER A 54 46.01 4.97 45.49
CA SER A 54 45.31 5.98 44.66
C SER A 54 44.55 5.33 43.49
N GLY A 55 45.16 4.36 42.80
CA GLY A 55 44.54 3.66 41.66
C GLY A 55 43.37 2.75 42.03
N LYS A 56 43.35 2.16 43.24
CA LYS A 56 42.20 1.39 43.75
C LYS A 56 41.02 2.28 44.12
N ARG A 57 41.29 3.47 44.69
CA ARG A 57 40.28 4.46 45.07
C ARG A 57 39.65 5.15 43.84
N GLN A 58 40.46 5.45 42.82
CA GLN A 58 39.97 5.94 41.51
C GLN A 58 39.18 4.86 40.75
N LYS A 59 39.61 3.59 40.73
CA LYS A 59 38.83 2.49 40.12
C LYS A 59 37.49 2.24 40.82
N GLY A 60 37.43 2.38 42.16
CA GLY A 60 36.20 2.27 42.93
C GLY A 60 35.20 3.38 42.64
N ASN A 61 35.67 4.64 42.58
CA ASN A 61 34.84 5.78 42.20
C ASN A 61 34.37 5.70 40.75
N LEU A 62 35.22 5.29 39.80
CA LEU A 62 34.84 5.13 38.40
C LEU A 62 33.82 3.98 38.21
N LYS A 63 33.98 2.86 38.93
CA LYS A 63 32.98 1.77 38.95
C LYS A 63 31.65 2.22 39.57
N GLY A 64 31.67 2.98 40.66
CA GLY A 64 30.47 3.52 41.30
C GLY A 64 29.77 4.59 40.45
N MET A 65 30.52 5.42 39.73
CA MET A 65 30.00 6.38 38.75
C MET A 65 29.43 5.67 37.52
N LYS A 66 30.12 4.64 37.00
CA LYS A 66 29.62 3.80 35.91
C LYS A 66 28.34 3.06 36.31
N GLN A 67 28.29 2.45 37.51
CA GLN A 67 27.07 1.81 38.04
C GLN A 67 25.91 2.79 38.24
N ARG A 68 26.18 4.01 38.77
CA ARG A 68 25.14 5.05 38.92
C ARG A 68 24.64 5.57 37.58
N ASN A 69 25.51 5.73 36.58
CA ASN A 69 25.11 6.12 35.24
C ASN A 69 24.31 5.02 34.54
N THR A 70 24.75 3.76 34.63
CA THR A 70 23.99 2.60 34.10
C THR A 70 22.62 2.42 34.78
N ASN A 71 22.51 2.66 36.09
CA ASN A 71 21.22 2.62 36.78
C ASN A 71 20.29 3.78 36.39
N LYS A 72 20.85 4.98 36.16
CA LYS A 72 20.09 6.15 35.67
C LYS A 72 19.63 5.95 34.22
N GLU A 73 20.50 5.41 33.37
CA GLU A 73 20.15 5.01 32.01
C GLU A 73 19.04 3.96 32.04
N GLY A 74 19.13 2.92 32.86
CA GLY A 74 18.07 1.91 33.00
C GLY A 74 16.72 2.50 33.44
N TYR A 75 16.72 3.47 34.36
CA TYR A 75 15.49 4.15 34.79
C TYR A 75 14.88 5.01 33.68
N LEU A 76 15.70 5.72 32.89
CA LEU A 76 15.24 6.48 31.73
C LEU A 76 14.64 5.58 30.65
N HIS A 77 15.24 4.41 30.39
CA HIS A 77 14.69 3.43 29.44
C HIS A 77 13.38 2.83 29.96
N LEU A 78 13.25 2.57 31.26
CA LEU A 78 12.01 2.07 31.85
C LEU A 78 10.87 3.10 31.76
N ILE A 79 11.16 4.37 32.04
CA ILE A 79 10.20 5.46 31.81
C ILE A 79 9.82 5.54 30.33
N PHE A 80 10.80 5.49 29.43
CA PHE A 80 10.56 5.53 27.99
C PHE A 80 9.64 4.38 27.56
N ILE A 81 9.90 3.15 28.01
CA ILE A 81 9.04 2.00 27.74
C ILE A 81 7.63 2.23 28.27
N ILE A 82 7.46 2.74 29.49
CA ILE A 82 6.13 3.03 30.05
C ILE A 82 5.39 4.08 29.22
N ILE A 83 6.07 5.15 28.79
CA ILE A 83 5.48 6.18 27.92
C ILE A 83 5.06 5.57 26.58
N VAL A 84 5.91 4.73 25.98
CA VAL A 84 5.59 4.02 24.74
C VAL A 84 4.38 3.10 24.94
N LEU A 85 4.33 2.34 26.03
CA LEU A 85 3.20 1.46 26.34
C LEU A 85 1.89 2.24 26.53
N ILE A 86 1.92 3.35 27.27
CA ILE A 86 0.73 4.21 27.42
C ILE A 86 0.31 4.78 26.06
N GLY A 87 1.27 5.20 25.23
CA GLY A 87 0.99 5.72 23.89
C GLY A 87 0.41 4.68 22.93
N THR A 88 0.88 3.43 22.97
CA THR A 88 0.39 2.36 22.09
C THR A 88 -0.95 1.81 22.56
N PHE A 89 -1.10 1.54 23.87
CA PHE A 89 -2.35 1.02 24.44
C PHE A 89 -3.45 2.08 24.56
N GLY A 90 -3.10 3.35 24.74
CA GLY A 90 -4.06 4.46 24.80
C GLY A 90 -4.72 4.77 23.45
N LYS A 91 -4.06 4.43 22.33
CA LYS A 91 -4.57 4.67 20.96
C LYS A 91 -5.23 3.46 20.31
N THR A 92 -5.07 2.26 20.86
CA THR A 92 -5.69 1.06 20.29
C THR A 92 -7.15 0.99 20.72
N ASP A 93 -8.02 1.65 19.96
CA ASP A 93 -9.46 1.43 20.10
C ASP A 93 -9.82 0.03 19.61
N LYS A 94 -10.52 -0.72 20.46
CA LYS A 94 -11.04 -2.06 20.13
C LYS A 94 -12.11 -1.98 19.04
N MET A 95 -12.76 -0.82 18.82
CA MET A 95 -13.79 -0.67 17.80
C MET A 95 -13.27 -0.52 16.38
N THR A 96 -12.01 -0.12 16.19
CA THR A 96 -11.42 -0.04 14.85
C THR A 96 -11.42 -1.39 14.14
N TYR A 97 -11.18 -2.48 14.88
CA TYR A 97 -11.25 -3.84 14.32
C TYR A 97 -12.65 -4.17 13.80
N TRP A 98 -13.69 -3.89 14.59
CA TRP A 98 -15.08 -4.17 14.21
C TRP A 98 -15.53 -3.33 13.03
N CYS A 99 -15.12 -2.06 12.95
CA CYS A 99 -15.41 -1.21 11.81
C CYS A 99 -14.75 -1.74 10.53
N LYS A 100 -13.47 -2.16 10.61
CA LYS A 100 -12.80 -2.80 9.48
C LYS A 100 -13.51 -4.09 9.07
N LYS A 101 -13.92 -4.91 10.05
CA LYS A 101 -14.60 -6.18 9.77
C LYS A 101 -15.96 -5.96 9.11
N LEU A 102 -16.73 -4.98 9.55
CA LEU A 102 -17.99 -4.59 8.92
C LEU A 102 -17.80 -4.24 7.44
N LEU A 103 -16.80 -3.42 7.12
CA LEU A 103 -16.52 -3.03 5.74
C LEU A 103 -16.04 -4.20 4.89
N ASP A 104 -15.21 -5.07 5.45
CA ASP A 104 -14.78 -6.32 4.83
C ASP A 104 -15.99 -7.24 4.54
N ASP A 105 -16.89 -7.41 5.50
CA ASP A 105 -18.10 -8.21 5.32
C ASP A 105 -19.00 -7.64 4.22
N LEU A 106 -19.18 -6.32 4.19
CA LEU A 106 -20.02 -5.64 3.20
C LEU A 106 -19.48 -5.70 1.78
N PHE A 107 -18.21 -5.37 1.57
CA PHE A 107 -17.64 -5.27 0.23
C PHE A 107 -16.98 -6.56 -0.26
N VAL A 108 -16.39 -7.34 0.64
CA VAL A 108 -15.55 -8.49 0.25
C VAL A 108 -16.30 -9.81 0.38
N GLU A 109 -17.02 -10.02 1.49
CA GLU A 109 -17.67 -11.30 1.78
C GLU A 109 -19.09 -11.40 1.22
N THR A 110 -19.79 -10.28 1.01
CA THR A 110 -21.14 -10.25 0.43
C THR A 110 -21.19 -10.95 -0.93
N ASN A 111 -22.10 -11.92 -1.05
CA ASN A 111 -22.33 -12.64 -2.29
C ASN A 111 -23.29 -11.88 -3.22
N PHE A 112 -23.05 -12.02 -4.52
CA PHE A 112 -23.93 -11.56 -5.59
C PHE A 112 -24.14 -12.66 -6.63
N GLN A 113 -25.28 -12.57 -7.31
CA GLN A 113 -25.71 -13.56 -8.29
C GLN A 113 -25.18 -13.21 -9.69
N VAL A 114 -24.50 -14.16 -10.32
CA VAL A 114 -24.15 -14.13 -11.74
C VAL A 114 -24.81 -15.33 -12.42
N GLY A 115 -26.03 -15.12 -12.94
CA GLY A 115 -26.84 -16.22 -13.48
C GLY A 115 -27.35 -17.11 -12.35
N VAL A 116 -26.84 -18.34 -12.25
CA VAL A 116 -27.22 -19.33 -11.23
C VAL A 116 -26.14 -19.47 -10.14
N GLU A 117 -24.94 -18.92 -10.36
CA GLU A 117 -23.83 -19.07 -9.44
C GLU A 117 -23.70 -17.85 -8.51
N GLU A 118 -23.44 -18.14 -7.24
CA GLU A 118 -23.08 -17.15 -6.23
C GLU A 118 -21.57 -16.90 -6.25
N ARG A 119 -21.21 -15.61 -6.19
CA ARG A 119 -19.83 -15.15 -6.17
C ARG A 119 -19.69 -13.99 -5.20
N ASN A 120 -18.49 -13.79 -4.66
CA ASN A 120 -18.13 -12.62 -3.89
C ASN A 120 -16.93 -11.91 -4.54
N PHE A 121 -16.43 -10.84 -3.92
CA PHE A 121 -15.33 -10.04 -4.45
C PHE A 121 -14.05 -10.86 -4.72
N LYS A 122 -13.74 -11.81 -3.82
CA LYS A 122 -12.56 -12.68 -3.94
C LYS A 122 -12.60 -13.59 -5.18
N ASN A 123 -13.80 -13.87 -5.71
CA ASN A 123 -14.04 -14.82 -6.80
C ASN A 123 -14.41 -14.14 -8.13
N ILE A 124 -13.99 -12.88 -8.33
CA ILE A 124 -14.15 -12.13 -9.58
C ILE A 124 -13.05 -12.54 -10.57
N SER A 125 -13.46 -13.10 -11.71
CA SER A 125 -12.54 -13.58 -12.77
C SER A 125 -12.73 -12.93 -14.14
N HIS A 126 -13.89 -12.30 -14.39
CA HIS A 126 -14.22 -11.68 -15.68
C HIS A 126 -14.66 -10.23 -15.51
N ILE A 127 -14.50 -9.42 -16.55
CA ILE A 127 -14.93 -8.01 -16.57
C ILE A 127 -16.44 -7.89 -16.32
N SER A 128 -17.24 -8.85 -16.82
CA SER A 128 -18.69 -8.90 -16.55
C SER A 128 -19.01 -9.10 -15.07
N HIS A 129 -18.19 -9.88 -14.35
CA HIS A 129 -18.37 -10.09 -12.90
C HIS A 129 -18.06 -8.82 -12.12
N PHE A 130 -17.00 -8.09 -12.51
CA PHE A 130 -16.69 -6.78 -11.94
C PHE A 130 -17.86 -5.80 -12.06
N TRP A 131 -18.44 -5.66 -13.27
CA TRP A 131 -19.60 -4.77 -13.44
C TRP A 131 -20.80 -5.23 -12.64
N LYS A 132 -21.05 -6.53 -12.53
CA LYS A 132 -22.14 -7.05 -11.71
C LYS A 132 -21.93 -6.76 -10.23
N PHE A 133 -20.70 -6.89 -9.73
CA PHE A 133 -20.31 -6.49 -8.39
C PHE A 133 -20.54 -4.98 -8.17
N ALA A 134 -20.07 -4.15 -9.11
CA ALA A 134 -20.24 -2.69 -9.03
C ALA A 134 -21.72 -2.28 -8.99
N GLU A 135 -22.57 -2.91 -9.82
CA GLU A 135 -24.01 -2.59 -9.90
C GLU A 135 -24.85 -3.13 -8.74
N THR A 136 -24.31 -4.05 -7.95
CA THR A 136 -25.04 -4.70 -6.83
C THR A 136 -24.34 -4.38 -5.52
N VAL A 137 -23.38 -5.22 -5.11
CA VAL A 137 -22.69 -5.12 -3.83
C VAL A 137 -22.08 -3.74 -3.59
N MET A 138 -21.38 -3.15 -4.56
CA MET A 138 -20.73 -1.86 -4.34
C MET A 138 -21.75 -0.74 -4.11
N ILE A 139 -22.79 -0.64 -4.95
CA ILE A 139 -23.85 0.36 -4.80
C ILE A 139 -24.64 0.14 -3.51
N ASP A 140 -25.05 -1.10 -3.24
CA ASP A 140 -25.87 -1.41 -2.07
C ASP A 140 -25.06 -1.26 -0.76
N SER A 141 -23.75 -1.52 -0.78
CA SER A 141 -22.87 -1.29 0.37
C SER A 141 -22.59 0.20 0.59
N LEU A 142 -22.44 1.01 -0.46
CA LEU A 142 -22.19 2.46 -0.32
C LEU A 142 -23.43 3.25 0.09
N TYR A 143 -24.58 2.93 -0.50
CA TYR A 143 -25.79 3.75 -0.43
C TYR A 143 -26.99 3.03 0.17
N GLY A 144 -26.83 1.78 0.62
CA GLY A 144 -27.91 0.92 1.09
C GLY A 144 -28.85 0.40 0.00
N ASN A 145 -29.71 -0.53 0.40
CA ASN A 145 -30.70 -1.16 -0.47
C ASN A 145 -32.03 -0.40 -0.42
N LEU A 146 -32.51 0.03 -1.58
CA LEU A 146 -33.80 0.72 -1.74
C LEU A 146 -35.01 -0.09 -1.25
N GLN A 147 -34.91 -1.41 -1.12
CA GLN A 147 -36.01 -2.25 -0.64
C GLN A 147 -36.18 -2.23 0.88
N ASP A 148 -35.11 -1.97 1.63
CA ASP A 148 -35.12 -2.09 3.10
C ASP A 148 -35.37 -0.74 3.79
N ASP A 149 -35.05 0.39 3.14
CA ASP A 149 -34.94 1.66 3.88
C ASP A 149 -35.51 2.89 3.16
N THR A 150 -36.65 3.38 3.65
CA THR A 150 -37.30 4.59 3.11
C THR A 150 -36.69 5.90 3.65
N HIS A 151 -35.73 5.84 4.58
CA HIS A 151 -35.15 7.01 5.26
C HIS A 151 -33.63 7.15 5.12
N GLN A 152 -33.04 6.57 4.07
CA GLN A 152 -31.60 6.68 3.87
C GLN A 152 -31.19 8.12 3.49
N THR A 153 -30.39 8.74 4.36
CA THR A 153 -29.91 10.10 4.16
C THR A 153 -28.74 10.10 3.17
N VAL A 154 -28.79 11.00 2.17
CA VAL A 154 -27.73 11.13 1.16
C VAL A 154 -26.36 11.32 1.82
N GLY A 155 -25.38 10.53 1.37
CA GLY A 155 -24.02 10.55 1.93
C GLY A 155 -23.83 9.79 3.24
N TYR A 156 -24.81 8.99 3.67
CA TYR A 156 -24.67 8.06 4.78
C TYR A 156 -24.74 6.60 4.32
N MET A 157 -23.87 5.79 4.92
CA MET A 157 -23.73 4.35 4.76
C MET A 157 -24.15 3.70 6.09
N LEU A 158 -25.03 2.68 6.02
CA LEU A 158 -25.57 1.98 7.20
C LEU A 158 -26.04 2.91 8.35
N GLU A 159 -26.58 4.08 8.02
CA GLU A 159 -27.03 5.15 8.95
C GLU A 159 -25.92 5.83 9.78
N ASP A 160 -24.96 5.09 10.31
CA ASP A 160 -23.95 5.58 11.26
C ASP A 160 -22.64 6.06 10.62
N TYR A 161 -22.38 5.69 9.37
CA TYR A 161 -21.15 6.04 8.66
C TYR A 161 -21.41 7.14 7.63
N LYS A 162 -20.81 8.31 7.82
CA LYS A 162 -20.90 9.42 6.88
C LYS A 162 -19.77 9.35 5.85
N LEU A 163 -20.09 9.40 4.56
CA LEU A 163 -19.12 9.56 3.49
C LEU A 163 -18.51 10.97 3.54
N ILE A 164 -17.18 11.04 3.56
CA ILE A 164 -16.43 12.28 3.45
C ILE A 164 -16.02 12.45 1.99
N GLY A 165 -16.74 13.31 1.27
CA GLY A 165 -16.56 13.47 -0.16
C GLY A 165 -17.20 12.34 -0.97
N ALA A 166 -17.03 12.38 -2.29
CA ALA A 166 -17.53 11.35 -3.18
C ALA A 166 -16.55 10.17 -3.27
N PRO A 167 -17.05 8.92 -3.31
CA PRO A 167 -16.22 7.77 -3.68
C PRO A 167 -15.61 7.97 -5.08
N ARG A 168 -14.38 7.51 -5.29
CA ARG A 168 -13.63 7.66 -6.54
C ARG A 168 -13.34 6.30 -7.14
N LEU A 169 -13.74 6.09 -8.38
CA LEU A 169 -13.22 4.99 -9.20
C LEU A 169 -12.03 5.48 -10.01
N ARG A 170 -10.90 4.79 -9.90
CA ARG A 170 -9.68 5.11 -10.66
C ARG A 170 -9.17 3.86 -11.37
N GLN A 171 -8.69 3.99 -12.60
CA GLN A 171 -8.04 2.89 -13.31
C GLN A 171 -6.68 3.30 -13.88
N VAL A 172 -5.82 2.30 -14.02
CA VAL A 172 -4.56 2.38 -14.74
C VAL A 172 -4.57 1.43 -15.93
N LYS A 173 -4.03 1.90 -17.06
CA LYS A 173 -4.07 1.21 -18.35
C LYS A 173 -2.66 1.13 -18.94
N VAL A 174 -2.43 0.15 -19.79
CA VAL A 174 -1.21 0.04 -20.61
C VAL A 174 -1.54 0.25 -22.08
N ARG A 175 -0.56 0.77 -22.83
CA ARG A 175 -0.72 1.05 -24.25
C ARG A 175 -0.83 -0.23 -25.08
N ASN A 176 -1.47 -0.12 -26.23
CA ASN A 176 -1.71 -1.23 -27.16
C ASN A 176 -0.44 -1.71 -27.92
N ASP A 177 0.64 -0.96 -27.87
CA ASP A 177 1.93 -1.28 -28.48
C ASP A 177 2.99 -1.61 -27.43
N SER A 178 2.56 -1.97 -26.22
CA SER A 178 3.46 -2.21 -25.08
C SER A 178 4.25 -3.51 -25.19
N CYS A 179 3.87 -4.42 -26.10
CA CYS A 179 4.62 -5.65 -26.37
C CYS A 179 4.89 -5.89 -27.86
N ILE A 180 5.94 -6.66 -28.13
CA ILE A 180 6.40 -6.99 -29.47
C ILE A 180 5.68 -8.23 -29.97
N ILE A 181 4.82 -8.07 -30.97
CA ILE A 181 4.20 -9.19 -31.69
C ILE A 181 5.17 -9.70 -32.75
N ASN A 182 5.47 -11.00 -32.72
CA ASN A 182 6.29 -11.64 -33.76
C ASN A 182 5.64 -11.46 -35.15
N GLU A 183 6.46 -11.15 -36.17
CA GLU A 183 6.02 -10.89 -37.54
C GLU A 183 5.04 -11.92 -38.10
N ALA A 184 5.24 -13.21 -37.76
CA ALA A 184 4.37 -14.29 -38.21
C ALA A 184 2.91 -14.13 -37.72
N PHE A 185 2.71 -13.51 -36.57
CA PHE A 185 1.41 -13.37 -35.91
C PHE A 185 0.79 -11.98 -36.04
N LYS A 186 1.50 -10.99 -36.61
CA LYS A 186 0.98 -9.62 -36.78
C LYS A 186 -0.30 -9.52 -37.62
N ARG A 187 -0.54 -10.49 -38.51
CA ARG A 187 -1.79 -10.55 -39.29
C ARG A 187 -2.99 -11.03 -38.47
N LEU A 188 -2.75 -11.73 -37.38
CA LEU A 188 -3.78 -12.31 -36.51
C LEU A 188 -4.06 -11.44 -35.29
N PHE A 189 -3.03 -10.78 -34.75
CA PHE A 189 -3.14 -9.90 -33.60
C PHE A 189 -2.67 -8.50 -33.96
N SER A 190 -3.61 -7.56 -33.99
CA SER A 190 -3.34 -6.14 -34.19
C SER A 190 -3.06 -5.38 -32.88
N GLU A 191 -3.25 -6.04 -31.74
CA GLU A 191 -3.24 -5.42 -30.41
C GLU A 191 -2.40 -6.23 -29.41
N CYS A 192 -1.58 -5.54 -28.62
CA CYS A 192 -0.66 -6.13 -27.64
C CYS A 192 -0.62 -5.33 -26.34
N TYR A 193 -0.95 -5.98 -25.22
CA TYR A 193 -0.91 -5.34 -23.91
C TYR A 193 0.00 -6.13 -22.97
N ASP A 194 1.12 -5.54 -22.57
CA ASP A 194 2.11 -6.14 -21.67
C ASP A 194 1.74 -5.96 -20.18
N VAL A 195 2.56 -6.46 -19.28
CA VAL A 195 2.49 -6.19 -17.83
C VAL A 195 2.63 -4.68 -17.58
N TYR A 196 2.03 -4.22 -16.47
CA TYR A 196 2.15 -2.81 -16.08
C TYR A 196 3.60 -2.45 -15.78
N SER A 197 4.03 -1.32 -16.32
CA SER A 197 5.19 -0.56 -15.89
C SER A 197 4.88 0.91 -16.11
N SER A 198 5.52 1.82 -15.36
CA SER A 198 5.32 3.26 -15.58
C SER A 198 5.68 3.68 -17.02
N ALA A 199 6.63 3.00 -17.65
CA ALA A 199 7.00 3.23 -19.05
C ALA A 199 5.92 2.77 -20.05
N ASN A 200 5.15 1.71 -19.73
CA ASN A 200 4.10 1.16 -20.59
C ASN A 200 2.71 1.76 -20.33
N GLU A 201 2.59 2.61 -19.31
CA GLU A 201 1.34 3.26 -18.94
C GLU A 201 0.74 4.06 -20.09
N ASP A 202 -0.57 3.88 -20.31
CA ASP A 202 -1.31 4.63 -21.30
C ASP A 202 -1.80 5.95 -20.71
N LYS A 203 -1.30 7.05 -21.28
CA LYS A 203 -1.68 8.42 -20.92
C LYS A 203 -2.50 9.10 -22.01
N GLY A 204 -2.90 8.35 -23.04
CA GLY A 204 -3.71 8.84 -24.15
C GLY A 204 -5.19 8.92 -23.82
N GLN A 205 -5.89 9.87 -24.42
CA GLN A 205 -7.34 9.95 -24.31
C GLN A 205 -8.01 8.73 -24.97
N PHE A 206 -9.08 8.20 -24.37
CA PHE A 206 -9.79 7.02 -24.91
C PHE A 206 -11.31 7.14 -24.77
N GLY A 207 -12.04 6.23 -25.41
CA GLY A 207 -13.51 6.21 -25.37
C GLY A 207 -14.10 7.52 -25.92
N PRO A 208 -15.14 8.09 -25.27
CA PRO A 208 -15.71 9.38 -25.64
C PRO A 208 -14.75 10.57 -25.54
N GLY A 209 -13.68 10.44 -24.76
CA GLY A 209 -12.70 11.50 -24.52
C GLY A 209 -13.23 12.69 -23.71
N ILE A 210 -14.45 12.67 -23.19
CA ILE A 210 -15.02 13.83 -22.49
C ILE A 210 -15.11 13.52 -20.99
N GLY A 211 -14.37 14.29 -20.19
CA GLY A 211 -14.38 14.16 -18.73
C GLY A 211 -13.21 13.32 -18.19
N THR A 212 -13.05 13.36 -16.88
CA THR A 212 -11.90 12.79 -16.15
C THR A 212 -11.79 11.27 -16.27
N ALA A 213 -12.91 10.57 -16.52
CA ALA A 213 -12.89 9.13 -16.71
C ALA A 213 -12.18 8.70 -18.00
N TRP A 214 -11.99 9.63 -18.95
CA TRP A 214 -11.53 9.34 -20.31
C TRP A 214 -10.25 10.10 -20.69
N THR A 215 -9.84 11.06 -19.87
CA THR A 215 -8.61 11.84 -19.98
C THR A 215 -7.67 11.51 -18.83
N TYR A 216 -6.41 11.22 -19.14
CA TYR A 216 -5.42 10.87 -18.12
C TYR A 216 -5.11 12.07 -17.22
N SER A 217 -5.02 11.82 -15.91
CA SER A 217 -4.52 12.78 -14.92
C SER A 217 -3.24 12.26 -14.26
N THR A 218 -2.31 13.18 -14.01
CA THR A 218 -1.02 12.83 -13.40
C THR A 218 -1.16 12.56 -11.89
N GLU A 219 -0.15 11.93 -11.31
CA GLU A 219 -0.11 11.66 -9.87
C GLU A 219 -0.16 12.96 -9.05
N GLU A 220 0.50 14.02 -9.52
CA GLU A 220 0.51 15.33 -8.89
C GLU A 220 -0.87 16.01 -8.92
N GLU A 221 -1.59 15.92 -10.05
CA GLU A 221 -2.94 16.48 -10.21
C GLU A 221 -3.96 15.77 -9.31
N LEU A 222 -3.80 14.46 -9.13
CA LEU A 222 -4.68 13.67 -8.27
C LEU A 222 -4.29 13.72 -6.80
N HIS A 223 -3.13 14.32 -6.48
CA HIS A 223 -2.47 14.16 -5.18
C HIS A 223 -2.39 12.68 -4.75
N GLY A 224 -2.20 11.81 -5.76
CA GLY A 224 -2.11 10.37 -5.58
C GLY A 224 -0.74 9.95 -5.08
N SER A 225 -0.64 8.70 -4.69
CA SER A 225 0.65 8.04 -4.47
C SER A 225 0.61 6.65 -5.07
N SER A 226 1.78 6.08 -5.31
CA SER A 226 1.89 4.72 -5.83
C SER A 226 1.27 3.68 -4.89
N TYR A 227 0.53 2.72 -5.44
CA TYR A 227 -0.06 1.60 -4.71
C TYR A 227 0.71 0.31 -4.99
N TRP A 228 1.22 -0.33 -3.94
CA TRP A 228 1.90 -1.62 -4.05
C TRP A 228 0.88 -2.75 -4.10
N GLY A 229 0.63 -3.26 -5.31
CA GLY A 229 -0.27 -4.39 -5.53
C GLY A 229 0.45 -5.73 -5.58
N ARG A 230 -0.33 -6.81 -5.70
CA ARG A 230 0.20 -8.18 -5.75
C ARG A 230 1.10 -8.45 -6.96
N PHE A 231 0.80 -7.86 -8.11
CA PHE A 231 1.50 -8.14 -9.37
C PHE A 231 2.47 -7.03 -9.79
N SER A 232 2.22 -5.79 -9.38
CA SER A 232 3.05 -4.64 -9.71
C SER A 232 2.77 -3.51 -8.72
N THR A 233 3.70 -2.55 -8.65
CA THR A 233 3.44 -1.22 -8.11
C THR A 233 2.75 -0.38 -9.19
N TYR A 234 1.63 0.25 -8.86
CA TYR A 234 0.85 1.10 -9.76
C TYR A 234 1.03 2.57 -9.36
N GLY A 235 1.23 3.48 -10.31
CA GLY A 235 1.35 4.91 -10.03
C GLY A 235 0.08 5.52 -9.42
N GLY A 236 0.21 6.73 -8.88
CA GLY A 236 -0.91 7.48 -8.31
C GLY A 236 -1.80 8.20 -9.34
N GLY A 237 -1.36 8.25 -10.60
CA GLY A 237 -2.12 8.80 -11.72
C GLY A 237 -3.19 7.84 -12.28
N GLY A 238 -3.76 8.22 -13.42
CA GLY A 238 -4.67 7.37 -14.19
C GLY A 238 -5.92 8.11 -14.68
N TYR A 239 -6.93 7.33 -15.02
CA TYR A 239 -8.25 7.82 -15.40
C TYR A 239 -9.20 7.62 -14.23
N TYR A 240 -9.98 8.64 -13.87
CA TYR A 240 -10.83 8.56 -12.69
C TYR A 240 -12.20 9.17 -12.89
N GLU A 241 -13.19 8.61 -12.22
CA GLU A 241 -14.54 9.15 -12.11
C GLU A 241 -14.87 9.29 -10.62
N ASP A 242 -15.12 10.51 -10.19
CA ASP A 242 -15.74 10.75 -8.89
C ASP A 242 -17.22 10.39 -9.00
N LEU A 243 -17.67 9.47 -8.16
CA LEU A 243 -19.07 9.06 -8.08
C LEU A 243 -19.91 10.18 -7.46
N SER A 244 -21.19 9.93 -7.18
CA SER A 244 -22.04 10.88 -6.45
C SER A 244 -22.24 10.42 -5.00
N LEU A 245 -22.71 11.32 -4.14
CA LEU A 245 -23.29 10.91 -2.86
C LEU A 245 -24.71 10.35 -3.06
N ASP A 246 -25.33 10.66 -4.21
CA ASP A 246 -26.62 10.11 -4.60
C ASP A 246 -26.48 8.76 -5.30
N ARG A 247 -27.36 7.82 -4.93
CA ARG A 247 -27.36 6.45 -5.44
C ARG A 247 -27.72 6.41 -6.93
N ILE A 248 -28.71 7.17 -7.35
CA ILE A 248 -29.24 7.14 -8.73
C ILE A 248 -28.22 7.78 -9.67
N GLU A 249 -27.67 8.94 -9.31
CA GLU A 249 -26.61 9.59 -10.09
C GLU A 249 -25.38 8.69 -10.24
N THR A 250 -25.01 7.97 -9.17
CA THR A 250 -23.90 7.03 -9.23
C THR A 250 -24.17 5.86 -10.17
N ILE A 251 -25.39 5.31 -10.17
CA ILE A 251 -25.80 4.27 -11.12
C ILE A 251 -25.71 4.77 -12.56
N GLU A 252 -26.16 5.99 -12.85
CA GLU A 252 -26.09 6.58 -14.19
C GLU A 252 -24.64 6.75 -14.66
N LYS A 253 -23.74 7.18 -13.77
CA LYS A 253 -22.30 7.24 -14.04
C LYS A 253 -21.73 5.86 -14.35
N LEU A 254 -22.01 4.84 -13.52
CA LEU A 254 -21.54 3.47 -13.76
C LEU A 254 -22.05 2.89 -15.08
N LEU A 255 -23.32 3.12 -15.41
CA LEU A 255 -23.89 2.69 -16.70
C LEU A 255 -23.17 3.36 -17.87
N THR A 256 -22.87 4.65 -17.76
CA THR A 256 -22.11 5.39 -18.78
C THR A 256 -20.71 4.81 -18.96
N LEU A 257 -20.00 4.51 -17.87
CA LEU A 257 -18.68 3.88 -17.91
C LEU A 257 -18.75 2.49 -18.55
N LYS A 258 -19.75 1.68 -18.19
CA LYS A 258 -19.93 0.32 -18.70
C LYS A 258 -20.25 0.29 -20.19
N ILE A 259 -21.22 1.09 -20.65
CA ILE A 259 -21.65 1.13 -22.06
C ILE A 259 -20.51 1.62 -22.97
N ASN A 260 -19.70 2.57 -22.49
CA ASN A 260 -18.54 3.10 -23.21
C ASN A 260 -17.25 2.30 -22.98
N GLN A 261 -17.35 1.09 -22.42
CA GLN A 261 -16.22 0.16 -22.24
C GLN A 261 -15.03 0.77 -21.49
N TRP A 262 -15.29 1.43 -20.34
CA TRP A 262 -14.25 2.04 -19.53
C TRP A 262 -13.14 1.04 -19.14
N VAL A 263 -13.54 -0.18 -18.77
CA VAL A 263 -12.64 -1.31 -18.51
C VAL A 263 -12.39 -2.06 -19.82
N THR A 264 -11.13 -2.08 -20.27
CA THR A 264 -10.72 -2.73 -21.52
C THR A 264 -9.65 -3.78 -21.27
N ARG A 265 -9.22 -4.50 -22.32
CA ARG A 265 -8.14 -5.49 -22.26
C ARG A 265 -6.80 -4.92 -21.76
N GLY A 266 -6.56 -3.63 -21.98
CA GLY A 266 -5.38 -2.91 -21.52
C GLY A 266 -5.45 -2.40 -20.07
N THR A 267 -6.60 -2.51 -19.39
CA THR A 267 -6.71 -2.13 -17.97
C THR A 267 -5.92 -3.10 -17.10
N ARG A 268 -5.18 -2.58 -16.10
CA ARG A 268 -4.31 -3.38 -15.23
C ARG A 268 -4.69 -3.35 -13.76
N ALA A 269 -5.25 -2.23 -13.29
CA ALA A 269 -5.86 -2.14 -11.97
C ALA A 269 -7.01 -1.13 -11.99
N ILE A 270 -7.97 -1.37 -11.10
CA ILE A 270 -9.10 -0.50 -10.80
C ILE A 270 -9.12 -0.36 -9.28
N PHE A 271 -9.27 0.87 -8.81
CA PHE A 271 -9.31 1.26 -7.40
C PHE A 271 -10.67 1.88 -7.11
N LEU A 272 -11.22 1.56 -5.95
CA LEU A 272 -12.38 2.24 -5.37
C LEU A 272 -11.92 2.90 -4.08
N ASP A 273 -11.68 4.20 -4.15
CA ASP A 273 -11.16 4.97 -3.03
C ASP A 273 -12.29 5.79 -2.39
N PHE A 274 -12.49 5.66 -1.09
CA PHE A 274 -13.42 6.52 -0.35
C PHE A 274 -13.08 6.61 1.13
N ILE A 275 -13.64 7.62 1.79
CA ILE A 275 -13.42 7.90 3.21
C ILE A 275 -14.78 7.92 3.90
N VAL A 276 -14.87 7.20 5.02
CA VAL A 276 -16.04 7.21 5.90
C VAL A 276 -15.66 7.71 7.29
N TYR A 277 -16.59 8.40 7.92
CA TYR A 277 -16.48 8.84 9.31
C TYR A 277 -17.64 8.29 10.13
N ASN A 278 -17.31 7.67 11.26
CA ASN A 278 -18.30 7.21 12.22
C ASN A 278 -18.28 8.13 13.45
N ALA A 279 -19.39 8.83 13.71
CA ALA A 279 -19.50 9.78 14.80
C ALA A 279 -19.65 9.12 16.19
N ASN A 280 -20.13 7.87 16.26
CA ASN A 280 -20.34 7.16 17.52
C ASN A 280 -19.01 6.78 18.19
N ILE A 281 -17.98 6.53 17.38
CA ILE A 281 -16.63 6.18 17.85
C ILE A 281 -15.56 7.22 17.49
N ASP A 282 -15.96 8.35 16.90
CA ASP A 282 -15.08 9.42 16.43
C ASP A 282 -13.90 8.91 15.57
N ALA A 283 -14.19 8.06 14.58
CA ALA A 283 -13.18 7.39 13.77
C ALA A 283 -13.36 7.69 12.27
N ILE A 284 -12.24 7.98 11.60
CA ILE A 284 -12.14 8.09 10.14
C ILE A 284 -11.52 6.81 9.60
N LEU A 285 -12.15 6.21 8.60
CA LEU A 285 -11.63 5.05 7.89
C LEU A 285 -11.49 5.38 6.39
N THR A 286 -10.36 4.99 5.82
CA THR A 286 -10.09 5.07 4.38
C THR A 286 -10.12 3.67 3.79
N LEU A 287 -10.81 3.49 2.67
CA LEU A 287 -10.87 2.25 1.92
C LEU A 287 -10.30 2.45 0.51
N THR A 288 -9.57 1.44 0.05
CA THR A 288 -8.94 1.31 -1.28
C THR A 288 -9.03 -0.14 -1.73
#